data_AF-A0AAV9EET6-F1
#
_entry.id   AF-A0AAV9EET6-F1
#
_cell.length_a   1.000
_cell.length_b   1.000
_cell.length_c   1.000
_cell.angle_alpha   90.00
_cell.angle_beta   90.00
_cell.angle_gamma   90.00
#
_symmetry.space_group_name_H-M   'P 1'
#
loop_
_entity.id
_entity.type
_entity.pdbx_description
1 polymer ?
#
loop_
_entity_poly.entity_id
_entity_poly.type
_entity_poly.pdbx_seq_one_letter_code
_entity_poly.pdbx_strand_id
1 'polypeptide(L)'
;MKRSVSTVCADVSERHPTLQNFHIESEGKSEEVHRPKVHLHCANGQSISAINFASFGTPLGTCGSFKQGACHSASSHSTLEKRCIGQQKCAVAITTNNFGGDPCPNVLKRVVVEAVCTSTSQSNSQG
;
A
#
# COMPACT_ATOMS: atom_id res chain seq x y z
N MET A 1 -9.88 -15.69 24.61
CA MET A 1 -9.18 -14.54 24.01
C MET A 1 -10.06 -13.98 22.88
N LYS A 2 -10.50 -12.71 22.95
CA LYS A 2 -11.23 -12.06 21.85
C LYS A 2 -10.21 -11.56 20.84
N ARG A 3 -10.25 -12.07 19.59
CA ARG A 3 -9.42 -11.51 18.50
C ARG A 3 -10.00 -10.14 18.12
N SER A 4 -9.18 -9.09 18.20
CA SER A 4 -9.55 -7.77 17.70
C SER A 4 -9.20 -7.67 16.23
N VAL A 5 -10.21 -7.50 15.38
CA VAL A 5 -10.07 -7.35 13.91
C VAL A 5 -10.40 -5.90 13.56
N SER A 6 -9.52 -5.26 12.79
CA SER A 6 -9.73 -3.91 12.28
C SER A 6 -9.32 -3.84 10.81
N THR A 7 -9.91 -2.90 10.07
CA THR A 7 -9.55 -2.65 8.67
C THR A 7 -8.85 -1.31 8.58
N VAL A 8 -7.76 -1.26 7.81
CA VAL A 8 -7.00 -0.04 7.53
C VAL A 8 -6.84 0.13 6.03
N CYS A 9 -6.77 1.38 5.58
CA CYS A 9 -6.67 1.70 4.16
C CYS A 9 -5.56 2.71 3.90
N ALA A 10 -5.06 2.71 2.67
CA ALA A 10 -4.24 3.78 2.14
C ALA A 10 -4.65 4.09 0.69
N ASP A 11 -4.70 5.37 0.35
CA ASP A 11 -4.91 5.91 -1.00
C ASP A 11 -3.75 6.87 -1.28
N VAL A 12 -2.97 6.58 -2.31
CA VAL A 12 -1.80 7.39 -2.67
C VAL A 12 -1.71 7.53 -4.18
N SER A 13 -1.64 8.77 -4.65
CA SER A 13 -1.44 9.08 -6.07
C SER A 13 0.02 8.98 -6.49
N GLU A 14 0.29 8.50 -7.71
CA GLU A 14 1.66 8.41 -8.24
C GLU A 14 2.29 9.78 -8.53
N ARG A 15 1.45 10.80 -8.75
CA ARG A 15 1.88 12.20 -8.77
C ARG A 15 1.72 12.82 -7.39
N HIS A 16 2.82 12.89 -6.66
CA HIS A 16 3.01 13.94 -5.69
C HIS A 16 3.68 15.10 -6.44
N PRO A 17 3.13 16.33 -6.48
CA PRO A 17 3.93 17.47 -6.89
C PRO A 17 5.10 17.51 -5.92
N THR A 18 6.29 17.22 -6.41
CA THR A 18 7.51 17.59 -5.70
C THR A 18 7.34 19.06 -5.43
N LEU A 19 7.32 19.45 -4.15
CA LEU A 19 7.49 20.85 -3.80
C LEU A 19 8.84 21.24 -4.36
N GLN A 20 8.82 21.78 -5.57
CA GLN A 20 9.95 22.40 -6.21
C GLN A 20 10.12 23.73 -5.51
N ASN A 21 10.60 23.68 -4.26
CA ASN A 21 11.07 24.79 -3.43
C ASN A 21 11.52 24.31 -2.02
N PHE A 22 12.52 23.43 -1.95
CA PHE A 22 13.39 23.37 -0.77
C PHE A 22 14.84 23.20 -1.23
N HIS A 23 15.46 24.32 -1.58
CA HIS A 23 16.92 24.42 -1.68
C HIS A 23 17.50 24.39 -0.27
N ILE A 24 18.18 23.31 0.11
CA ILE A 24 19.39 23.35 0.96
C ILE A 24 20.32 22.24 0.46
N GLU A 25 21.49 22.63 -0.01
CA GLU A 25 22.57 21.74 -0.47
C GLU A 25 23.08 20.82 0.66
N SER A 26 23.19 19.52 0.39
CA SER A 26 24.41 18.73 0.60
C SER A 26 24.13 17.24 0.38
N GLU A 27 24.90 16.64 -0.52
CA GLU A 27 25.14 15.20 -0.68
C GLU A 27 23.98 14.33 -1.22
N GLY A 28 23.91 14.28 -2.55
CA GLY A 28 23.70 13.07 -3.34
C GLY A 28 22.82 11.95 -2.77
N LYS A 29 21.48 12.13 -2.78
CA LYS A 29 20.54 10.98 -2.80
C LYS A 29 19.16 11.34 -3.36
N SER A 30 19.09 12.06 -4.48
CA SER A 30 17.82 12.59 -5.02
C SER A 30 17.07 11.64 -5.96
N GLU A 31 17.03 10.35 -5.65
CA GLU A 31 16.23 9.35 -6.40
C GLU A 31 15.31 8.51 -5.47
N GLU A 32 15.60 8.47 -4.16
CA GLU A 32 14.87 7.62 -3.19
C GLU A 32 13.93 8.39 -2.24
N VAL A 33 14.12 9.70 -2.08
CA VAL A 33 13.40 10.50 -1.08
C VAL A 33 12.03 10.99 -1.59
N HIS A 34 11.86 11.13 -2.91
CA HIS A 34 10.69 11.78 -3.52
C HIS A 34 9.61 10.84 -4.05
N ARG A 35 9.79 9.52 -3.94
CA ARG A 35 8.80 8.57 -4.47
C ARG A 35 7.66 8.38 -3.48
N PRO A 36 6.39 8.55 -3.90
CA PRO A 36 5.26 8.30 -3.02
C PRO A 36 5.27 6.84 -2.57
N LYS A 37 4.93 6.61 -1.31
CA LYS A 37 4.88 5.28 -0.69
C LYS A 37 3.50 5.05 -0.10
N VAL A 38 3.00 3.85 -0.28
CA VAL A 38 1.83 3.34 0.45
C VAL A 38 2.28 3.06 1.87
N HIS A 39 1.59 3.62 2.86
CA HIS A 39 1.84 3.37 4.27
C HIS A 39 0.61 2.71 4.90
N LEU A 40 0.80 1.50 5.44
CA LEU A 40 -0.19 0.81 6.25
C LEU A 40 0.31 0.74 7.69
N HIS A 41 -0.60 0.95 8.63
CA HIS A 41 -0.30 0.95 10.06
C HIS A 41 -1.43 0.33 10.85
N CYS A 42 -1.18 -0.83 11.45
CA CYS A 42 -2.07 -1.43 12.44
C CYS A 42 -1.78 -0.87 13.84
N ALA A 43 -2.77 -0.94 14.73
CA ALA A 43 -2.58 -0.52 16.12
C ALA A 43 -1.54 -1.39 16.86
N ASN A 44 -1.10 -0.90 18.02
CA ASN A 44 -0.16 -1.63 18.86
C ASN A 44 -0.69 -3.02 19.23
N GLY A 45 0.13 -4.06 19.02
CA GLY A 45 -0.26 -5.45 19.26
C GLY A 45 -1.09 -6.10 18.15
N GLN A 46 -1.29 -5.41 17.02
CA GLN A 46 -1.86 -5.99 15.81
C GLN A 46 -0.83 -6.06 14.68
N SER A 47 -1.02 -7.02 13.78
CA SER A 47 -0.30 -7.12 12.51
C SER A 47 -1.28 -7.24 11.35
N ILE A 48 -0.83 -6.84 10.17
CA ILE A 48 -1.56 -7.01 8.92
C ILE A 48 -1.68 -8.51 8.68
N SER A 49 -2.89 -9.05 8.69
CA SER A 49 -3.16 -10.46 8.50
C SER A 49 -3.55 -10.80 7.07
N ALA A 50 -4.19 -9.86 6.36
CA ALA A 50 -4.68 -10.06 5.00
C ALA A 50 -4.79 -8.73 4.25
N ILE A 51 -4.80 -8.81 2.92
CA ILE A 51 -5.13 -7.69 2.04
C ILE A 51 -6.48 -7.98 1.39
N ASN A 52 -7.51 -7.21 1.74
CA ASN A 52 -8.86 -7.37 1.17
C ASN A 52 -8.93 -6.86 -0.27
N PHE A 53 -8.26 -5.74 -0.53
CA PHE A 53 -8.26 -5.10 -1.83
C PHE A 53 -6.95 -4.38 -2.07
N ALA A 54 -6.46 -4.40 -3.31
CA ALA A 54 -5.30 -3.65 -3.73
C ALA A 54 -5.38 -3.38 -5.23
N SER A 55 -5.13 -2.13 -5.63
CA SER A 55 -5.14 -1.75 -7.04
C SER A 55 -4.16 -0.61 -7.30
N PHE A 56 -3.19 -0.84 -8.18
CA PHE A 56 -2.41 0.19 -8.85
C PHE A 56 -3.02 0.48 -10.21
N GLY A 57 -3.57 1.68 -10.40
CA GLY A 57 -4.30 2.05 -11.62
C GLY A 57 -5.29 3.18 -11.38
N THR A 58 -6.54 3.00 -11.83
CA THR A 58 -7.61 4.00 -11.71
C THR A 58 -8.76 3.51 -10.82
N PRO A 59 -8.50 3.18 -9.54
CA PRO A 59 -9.53 2.62 -8.65
C PRO A 59 -10.68 3.61 -8.44
N LEU A 60 -11.85 3.06 -8.10
CA LEU A 60 -13.08 3.79 -7.81
C LEU A 60 -13.53 3.53 -6.37
N GLY A 61 -14.36 4.42 -5.83
CA GLY A 61 -14.89 4.30 -4.47
C GLY A 61 -13.93 4.78 -3.37
N THR A 62 -14.20 4.38 -2.13
CA THR A 62 -13.46 4.77 -0.93
C THR A 62 -13.14 3.57 -0.06
N CYS A 63 -12.35 3.75 1.00
CA CYS A 63 -12.07 2.70 2.00
C CYS A 63 -13.36 1.97 2.45
N GLY A 64 -13.36 0.63 2.42
CA GLY A 64 -14.53 -0.21 2.66
C GLY A 64 -15.40 -0.49 1.44
N SER A 65 -15.18 0.20 0.31
CA SER A 65 -15.99 0.09 -0.92
C SER A 65 -15.17 0.26 -2.20
N PHE A 66 -13.86 0.04 -2.12
CA PHE A 66 -12.98 0.16 -3.28
C PHE A 66 -13.37 -0.82 -4.37
N LYS A 67 -13.29 -0.34 -5.61
CA LYS A 67 -13.53 -1.14 -6.81
C LYS A 67 -12.42 -0.95 -7.80
N GLN A 68 -12.14 -2.02 -8.54
CA GLN A 68 -11.27 -1.96 -9.70
C GLN A 68 -11.85 -1.00 -10.73
N GLY A 69 -11.03 -0.11 -11.29
CA GLY A 69 -11.43 0.74 -12.41
C GLY A 69 -10.93 0.21 -13.75
N ALA A 70 -11.00 1.07 -14.77
CA ALA A 70 -10.66 0.69 -16.15
C ALA A 70 -9.19 0.28 -16.33
N CYS A 71 -8.29 0.83 -15.53
CA CYS A 71 -6.89 0.44 -15.47
C CYS A 71 -6.53 -0.15 -14.11
N HIS A 72 -5.86 -1.30 -14.13
CA HIS A 72 -5.44 -2.04 -12.94
C HIS A 72 -4.26 -2.96 -13.25
N SER A 73 -3.23 -2.94 -12.40
CA SER A 73 -2.19 -3.97 -12.41
C SER A 73 -2.60 -5.18 -11.56
N ALA A 74 -2.69 -6.36 -12.19
CA ALA A 74 -2.97 -7.62 -11.51
C ALA A 74 -1.92 -7.98 -10.44
N SER A 75 -0.69 -7.50 -10.57
CA SER A 75 0.39 -7.76 -9.61
C SER A 75 0.23 -6.96 -8.30
N SER A 76 -0.65 -5.96 -8.26
CA SER A 76 -0.79 -5.05 -7.12
C SER A 76 -1.12 -5.77 -5.82
N HIS A 77 -2.04 -6.73 -5.90
CA HIS A 77 -2.50 -7.48 -4.74
C HIS A 77 -1.40 -8.39 -4.20
N SER A 78 -0.82 -9.24 -5.06
CA SER A 78 0.25 -10.14 -4.65
C SER A 78 1.52 -9.43 -4.16
N THR A 79 1.86 -8.26 -4.71
CA THR A 79 2.99 -7.45 -4.22
C THR A 79 2.74 -7.00 -2.79
N LEU A 80 1.56 -6.43 -2.50
CA LEU A 80 1.24 -5.92 -1.16
C LEU A 80 1.06 -7.05 -0.14
N GLU A 81 0.47 -8.18 -0.53
CA GLU A 81 0.38 -9.35 0.34
C GLU A 81 1.77 -9.83 0.79
N LYS A 82 2.68 -10.06 -0.16
CA LYS A 82 4.04 -10.53 0.11
C LYS A 82 4.86 -9.55 0.94
N ARG A 83 4.61 -8.25 0.79
CA ARG A 83 5.36 -7.19 1.47
C ARG A 83 4.79 -6.87 2.84
N CYS A 84 3.47 -6.91 3.02
CA CYS A 84 2.82 -6.32 4.20
C CYS A 84 2.28 -7.32 5.21
N ILE A 85 1.88 -8.53 4.79
CA ILE A 85 1.32 -9.51 5.73
C ILE A 85 2.38 -9.90 6.78
N GLY A 86 1.94 -10.01 8.04
CA GLY A 86 2.78 -10.30 9.20
C GLY A 86 3.42 -9.06 9.83
N GLN A 87 3.41 -7.91 9.15
CA GLN A 87 3.99 -6.68 9.68
C GLN A 87 2.94 -5.81 10.36
N GLN A 88 3.32 -5.10 11.42
CA GLN A 88 2.46 -4.07 12.02
C GLN A 88 2.40 -2.82 11.16
N LYS A 89 3.53 -2.45 10.57
CA LYS A 89 3.68 -1.28 9.69
C LYS A 89 4.25 -1.76 8.37
N CYS A 90 3.68 -1.33 7.25
CA CYS A 90 4.18 -1.66 5.93
C CYS A 90 4.34 -0.38 5.11
N ALA A 91 5.47 -0.23 4.44
CA ALA A 91 5.72 0.87 3.53
C ALA A 91 6.19 0.31 2.17
N VAL A 92 5.45 0.58 1.10
CA VAL A 92 5.79 0.11 -0.26
C VAL A 92 5.88 1.30 -1.20
N ALA A 93 7.03 1.47 -1.84
CA ALA A 93 7.25 2.52 -2.83
C ALA A 93 6.43 2.26 -4.10
N ILE A 94 5.73 3.28 -4.56
CA ILE A 94 4.91 3.24 -5.78
C ILE A 94 5.84 3.38 -6.97
N THR A 95 6.24 2.24 -7.54
CA THR A 95 7.07 2.18 -8.75
C THR A 95 6.51 1.12 -9.68
N THR A 96 6.59 1.35 -10.98
CA THR A 96 6.17 0.37 -11.99
C THR A 96 6.86 -0.98 -11.76
N ASN A 97 8.16 -1.00 -11.41
CA ASN A 97 8.88 -2.24 -11.10
C ASN A 97 8.28 -3.04 -9.92
N ASN A 98 7.82 -2.38 -8.85
CA ASN A 98 7.20 -3.09 -7.72
C ASN A 98 5.82 -3.68 -8.09
N PHE A 99 5.12 -3.02 -9.01
CA PHE A 99 3.75 -3.37 -9.41
C PHE A 99 3.69 -4.10 -10.77
N GLY A 100 4.80 -4.70 -11.21
CA GLY A 100 4.82 -5.57 -12.40
C GLY A 100 4.79 -4.85 -13.75
N GLY A 101 5.03 -3.55 -13.77
CA GLY A 101 5.02 -2.70 -14.97
C GLY A 101 4.07 -1.51 -14.85
N ASP A 102 3.91 -0.78 -15.96
CA ASP A 102 2.88 0.25 -16.09
C ASP A 102 1.60 -0.37 -16.68
N PRO A 103 0.51 -0.51 -15.91
CA PRO A 103 -0.74 -1.07 -16.41
C PRO A 103 -1.47 -0.16 -17.40
N CYS A 104 -1.17 1.14 -17.41
CA CYS A 104 -1.75 2.10 -18.35
C CYS A 104 -0.84 3.31 -18.54
N PRO A 105 -0.10 3.37 -19.66
CA PRO A 105 0.75 4.52 -19.96
C PRO A 105 -0.08 5.78 -20.17
N ASN A 106 0.47 6.93 -19.79
CA ASN A 106 -0.15 8.27 -19.87
C ASN A 106 -1.42 8.48 -19.04
N VAL A 107 -1.80 7.52 -18.20
CA VAL A 107 -2.90 7.65 -17.25
C VAL A 107 -2.31 7.90 -15.86
N LEU A 108 -2.90 8.86 -15.13
CA LEU A 108 -2.59 9.09 -13.72
C LEU A 108 -3.13 7.95 -12.88
N LYS A 109 -2.20 7.21 -12.26
CA LYS A 109 -2.47 6.06 -11.43
C LYS A 109 -2.44 6.44 -9.96
N ARG A 110 -3.20 5.67 -9.20
CA ARG A 110 -3.23 5.66 -7.75
C ARG A 110 -3.01 4.24 -7.28
N VAL A 111 -2.34 4.08 -6.15
CA VAL A 111 -2.36 2.83 -5.40
C VAL A 111 -3.35 3.00 -4.27
N VAL A 112 -4.38 2.17 -4.28
CA VAL A 112 -5.26 1.98 -3.13
C VAL A 112 -5.07 0.59 -2.56
N VAL A 113 -5.11 0.49 -1.25
CA VAL A 113 -5.04 -0.76 -0.52
C VAL A 113 -6.00 -0.74 0.65
N GLU A 114 -6.64 -1.87 0.88
CA GLU A 114 -7.42 -2.19 2.06
C GLU A 114 -6.84 -3.45 2.69
N ALA A 115 -6.45 -3.34 3.96
CA ALA A 115 -5.80 -4.40 4.70
C ALA A 115 -6.56 -4.68 6.01
N VAL A 116 -6.51 -5.94 6.43
CA VAL A 116 -7.06 -6.38 7.71
C VAL A 116 -5.93 -6.50 8.70
N CYS A 117 -6.12 -5.91 9.87
CA CYS A 117 -5.26 -5.99 11.03
C CYS A 117 -5.90 -6.92 12.06
N THR A 118 -5.13 -7.85 12.60
CA THR A 118 -5.58 -8.71 13.70
C THR A 118 -4.60 -8.70 14.85
N SER A 119 -5.10 -8.86 16.07
CA SER A 119 -4.25 -9.05 17.24
C SER A 119 -3.31 -10.23 17.02
N THR A 120 -2.01 -10.06 17.31
CA THR A 120 -1.02 -11.15 17.31
C THR A 120 -1.24 -12.07 18.50
N SER A 121 -2.41 -12.68 18.60
CA SER A 121 -2.58 -13.93 19.34
C SER A 121 -2.25 -15.01 18.34
N GLN A 122 -1.05 -15.60 18.46
CA GLN A 122 -0.60 -16.72 17.66
C GLN A 122 -1.79 -17.62 17.30
N SER A 123 -2.02 -17.79 16.00
CA SER A 123 -2.78 -18.93 15.52
C SER A 123 -1.96 -20.17 15.89
N ASN A 124 -2.14 -20.67 17.10
CA ASN A 124 -1.84 -22.05 17.41
C ASN A 124 -2.88 -22.86 16.62
N SER A 125 -2.54 -23.21 15.39
CA SER A 125 -3.24 -24.22 14.63
C SER A 125 -2.99 -25.55 15.35
N GLN A 126 -4.01 -25.97 16.09
CA GLN A 126 -4.15 -27.31 16.65
C GLN A 126 -4.04 -28.36 15.54
N GLY A 127 -3.23 -29.39 15.76
CA GLY A 127 -3.07 -30.58 14.93
C GLY A 127 -2.00 -31.48 15.53
#